data_AF-A0A5D0QAW5-F1
#
_entry.id   AF-A0A5D0QAW5-F1
#
_cell.length_a   1.000
_cell.length_b   1.000
_cell.length_c   1.000
_cell.angle_alpha   90.00
_cell.angle_beta   90.00
_cell.angle_gamma   90.00
#
_symmetry.space_group_name_H-M   'P 1'
#
loop_
_entity.id
_entity.type
_entity.pdbx_description
1 polymer ?
#
loop_
_entity_poly.entity_id
_entity_poly.type
_entity_poly.pdbx_seq_one_letter_code
_entity_poly.pdbx_strand_id
1 'polypeptide(L)' 'MTHTAAVGQLLAAAGLTVPEDEIEVIAAGYPLQRAGVDALYAVPEARYADPALRFRADARIVDWAS' A
#
# COMPACT_ATOMS: atom_id res chain seq x y z
N MET A 1 -1.17 19.11 -2.32
CA MET A 1 -2.17 18.44 -1.46
C MET A 1 -1.52 18.16 -0.12
N THR A 2 -2.18 18.49 1.01
CA THR A 2 -1.66 18.19 2.36
C THR A 2 -1.80 16.70 2.67
N HIS A 3 -1.03 16.17 3.64
CA HIS A 3 -1.16 14.76 4.04
C HIS A 3 -2.54 14.47 4.63
N THR A 4 -3.09 15.37 5.45
CA THR A 4 -4.45 15.27 6.00
C THR A 4 -5.50 15.16 4.89
N ALA A 5 -5.43 16.01 3.85
CA ALA A 5 -6.35 15.94 2.72
C ALA A 5 -6.21 14.63 1.93
N ALA A 6 -4.99 14.13 1.75
CA ALA A 6 -4.74 12.86 1.06
C ALA A 6 -5.31 11.67 1.84
N VAL A 7 -5.03 11.61 3.14
CA VAL A 7 -5.52 10.55 4.04
C VAL A 7 -7.04 10.59 4.14
N GLY A 8 -7.64 11.78 4.30
CA GLY A 8 -9.10 11.93 4.32
C GLY A 8 -9.78 11.40 3.05
N GLN A 9 -9.21 11.67 1.86
CA GLN A 9 -9.73 11.11 0.61
C GLN A 9 -9.62 9.59 0.54
N LEU A 10 -8.52 9.00 1.03
CA LEU A 10 -8.33 7.55 1.06
C LEU A 10 -9.31 6.87 2.01
N LEU A 11 -9.53 7.45 3.20
CA LEU A 11 -10.50 6.95 4.18
C LEU A 11 -11.93 7.03 3.63
N ALA A 12 -12.29 8.15 3.00
CA ALA A 12 -13.59 8.31 2.34
C ALA A 12 -13.79 7.29 1.20
N ALA A 13 -12.76 7.04 0.39
CA ALA A 13 -12.80 6.03 -0.67
C ALA A 13 -12.97 4.60 -0.12
N ALA A 14 -12.47 4.33 1.10
CA ALA A 14 -12.68 3.08 1.83
C ALA A 14 -14.05 3.01 2.52
N GLY A 15 -14.89 4.04 2.42
CA GLY A 15 -16.19 4.12 3.09
C GLY A 15 -16.10 4.37 4.60
N LEU A 16 -14.97 4.88 5.08
CA LEU A 16 -14.74 5.16 6.50
C LEU A 16 -15.01 6.64 6.79
N THR A 17 -15.81 6.87 7.82
CA THR A 17 -16.00 8.20 8.42
C THR A 17 -15.14 8.27 9.66
N VAL A 18 -14.13 9.15 9.66
CA VAL A 18 -13.15 9.29 10.73
C VAL A 18 -13.16 10.74 11.23
N PRO A 19 -13.15 10.99 12.56
CA PRO A 19 -13.03 12.34 13.11
C PRO A 19 -11.77 13.08 12.64
N GLU A 20 -11.82 14.41 12.52
CA GLU A 20 -10.70 15.21 11.98
C GLU A 20 -9.43 15.07 12.80
N ASP A 21 -9.53 15.02 14.13
CA ASP A 21 -8.40 14.83 15.04
C ASP A 21 -7.72 13.46 14.86
N GLU A 22 -8.50 12.41 14.58
CA GLU A 22 -7.95 11.10 14.23
C GLU A 22 -7.29 11.11 12.84
N ILE A 23 -7.84 11.84 11.86
CA ILE A 23 -7.22 12.00 10.53
C ILE A 23 -5.85 12.67 10.67
N GLU A 24 -5.71 13.69 11.52
CA GLU A 24 -4.43 14.35 11.77
C GLU A 24 -3.37 13.37 12.31
N VAL A 25 -3.75 12.52 13.27
CA VAL A 25 -2.86 11.49 13.84
C VAL A 25 -2.42 10.50 12.78
N ILE A 26 -3.33 10.02 11.93
CA ILE A 26 -3.01 9.07 10.84
C ILE A 26 -2.12 9.77 9.79
N ALA A 27 -2.44 11.02 9.45
CA ALA A 27 -1.71 11.81 8.47
C ALA A 27 -0.26 12.12 8.88
N ALA A 28 0.03 12.16 10.19
CA ALA A 28 1.40 12.30 10.68
C ALA A 28 2.30 11.12 10.26
N GLY A 29 1.76 9.90 10.19
CA GLY A 29 2.50 8.70 9.76
C GLY A 29 2.54 8.49 8.24
N TYR A 30 1.64 9.13 7.50
CA TYR A 30 1.48 8.95 6.05
C TYR A 30 2.77 9.14 5.22
N PRO A 31 3.60 10.19 5.42
CA PRO A 31 4.81 10.36 4.61
C PRO A 31 5.80 9.21 4.76
N LEU A 32 5.97 8.65 5.96
CA LEU A 32 6.85 7.49 6.18
C LEU A 32 6.31 6.25 5.43
N GLN A 33 5.01 5.98 5.55
CA GLN A 33 4.37 4.85 4.89
C GLN A 33 4.49 4.95 3.36
N ARG A 34 4.22 6.14 2.82
CA ARG A 34 4.35 6.41 1.38
C ARG A 34 5.78 6.21 0.89
N ALA A 35 6.78 6.73 1.60
CA ALA A 35 8.18 6.51 1.25
C ALA A 35 8.56 5.02 1.28
N GLY A 36 8.05 4.27 2.27
CA GLY A 36 8.25 2.82 2.35
C GLY A 36 7.64 2.08 1.16
N VAL A 37 6.43 2.44 0.74
CA VAL A 37 5.79 1.86 -0.46
C VAL A 37 6.57 2.22 -1.72
N ASP A 38 6.97 3.48 -1.89
CA ASP A 38 7.75 3.93 -3.05
C ASP A 38 9.08 3.16 -3.15
N ALA A 39 9.73 2.88 -2.02
CA ALA A 39 10.97 2.11 -1.97
C ALA A 39 10.80 0.65 -2.45
N LEU A 40 9.64 0.02 -2.26
CA LEU A 40 9.37 -1.33 -2.77
C LEU A 40 9.41 -1.38 -4.31
N TYR A 41 9.10 -0.27 -4.98
CA TYR A 41 9.13 -0.17 -6.44
C TYR A 41 10.44 0.40 -7.00
N ALA A 42 11.37 0.81 -6.13
CA ALA A 42 12.65 1.38 -6.53
C ALA A 42 13.67 0.32 -6.99
N VAL A 43 13.38 -0.97 -6.78
CA VAL A 43 14.24 -2.09 -7.20
C VAL A 43 13.62 -2.71 -8.46
N PRO A 44 14.16 -2.43 -9.66
CA PRO A 44 13.62 -2.95 -10.92
C PRO A 44 13.46 -4.47 -10.94
N GLU A 45 14.40 -5.19 -10.32
CA GLU A 45 14.42 -6.65 -10.24
C GLU A 45 13.35 -7.20 -9.28
N ALA A 46 12.88 -6.41 -8.31
CA ALA A 46 11.78 -6.80 -7.42
C ALA A 46 10.40 -6.59 -8.06
N ARG A 47 10.36 -5.95 -9.25
CA ARG A 47 9.11 -5.76 -9.98
C ARG A 47 8.70 -7.09 -10.60
N TYR A 48 7.63 -7.68 -10.06
CA TYR A 48 7.08 -8.91 -10.63
C TYR A 48 6.77 -8.72 -12.12
N ALA A 49 7.45 -9.47 -12.98
CA ALA A 49 7.16 -9.53 -14.42
C ALA A 49 5.72 -10.06 -14.68
N ASP A 50 5.20 -10.82 -13.71
CA ASP A 50 3.87 -11.38 -13.67
C ASP A 50 3.23 -11.06 -12.31
N PRO A 51 2.10 -10.35 -12.22
CA PRO A 51 1.51 -9.98 -10.92
C PRO A 51 1.41 -11.20 -10.00
N ALA A 52 2.02 -11.11 -8.81
CA ALA A 52 1.99 -12.18 -7.81
C ALA A 52 0.56 -12.62 -7.42
N LEU A 53 -0.45 -11.80 -7.75
CA LEU A 53 -1.86 -12.03 -7.49
C LEU A 53 -2.62 -12.66 -8.66
N ARG A 54 -1.94 -13.10 -9.74
CA ARG A 54 -2.61 -13.93 -10.76
C ARG A 54 -2.98 -15.27 -10.13
N PHE A 55 -4.24 -15.41 -9.76
CA PHE A 55 -4.78 -16.68 -9.32
C PHE A 55 -4.66 -17.69 -10.45
N ARG A 56 -3.93 -18.78 -10.20
CA ARG A 56 -3.92 -19.97 -11.05
C ARG A 56 -4.45 -21.12 -10.22
N ALA A 57 -5.57 -21.71 -10.65
CA ALA A 57 -6.20 -22.80 -9.90
C ALA A 57 -5.27 -24.03 -9.75
N ASP A 58 -4.33 -24.20 -10.67
CA ASP A 58 -3.31 -25.23 -10.71
C ASP A 58 -1.97 -24.81 -10.07
N ALA A 59 -1.80 -23.56 -9.64
CA ALA A 59 -0.57 -23.13 -8.98
C ALA A 59 -0.26 -24.02 -7.77
N ARG A 60 1.01 -24.38 -7.65
CA ARG A 60 1.58 -24.99 -6.46
C ARG A 60 2.64 -24.04 -5.95
N ILE A 61 2.54 -23.65 -4.67
CA ILE A 61 3.64 -22.95 -4.01
C ILE A 61 4.75 -24.00 -3.85
N VAL A 62 5.84 -23.82 -4.59
CA VAL A 62 7.09 -24.57 -4.41
C VAL A 62 7.97 -23.80 -3.43
N ASP A 63 8.78 -24.51 -2.64
CA ASP A 63 9.71 -23.86 -1.73
C ASP A 63 10.72 -23.03 -2.56
N TRP A 64 10.97 -21.79 -2.13
CA TRP A 64 11.88 -20.87 -2.80
C TRP A 64 13.34 -21.38 -2.80
N ALA A 65 13.66 -22.33 -1.92
CA ALA A 65 14.96 -23.00 -1.84
C ALA A 65 15.05 -24.33 -2.64
N SER A 66 14.01 -24.68 -3.41
CA SER A 66 13.95 -25.91 -4.23
C SER A 66 14.73 -25.78 -5.54
#